data_AF-A0A530QQW5-F1
#
_entry.id   AF-A0A530QQW5-F1
#
_cell.length_a   1.000
_cell.length_b   1.000
_cell.length_c   1.000
_cell.angle_alpha   90.00
_cell.angle_beta   90.00
_cell.angle_gamma   90.00
#
_symmetry.space_group_name_H-M   'P 1'
#
loop_
_entity.id
_entity.type
_entity.pdbx_description
1 polymer ?
#
loop_
_entity_poly.entity_id
_entity_poly.type
_entity_poly.pdbx_seq_one_letter_code
_entity_poly.pdbx_strand_id
1 'polypeptide(L)'
;IEGRIDASWARWVRPWTLVAWMFLTGGIAMGSYWAYYELGWGGFWFWDPVENASFMPWLAGTALLHSAIVMEKRSALKIWTLLLAILTFSLSLLGTFLVRSGVLTSVHAFATDPARGVFILCILTLFIGGSLALFALRASRLTAGGLFHPISREGALVLNNLFLTTATATVLVGTLY
;
A
#
# COMPACT_ATOMS: atom_id res chain seq x y z
N ILE A 1 -6.70 -25.64 -1.34
CA ILE A 1 -6.97 -24.65 -0.25
C ILE A 1 -6.28 -25.15 1.01
N GLU A 2 -4.94 -25.08 1.06
CA GLU A 2 -4.14 -25.82 2.07
C GLU A 2 -3.93 -25.07 3.39
N GLY A 3 -4.43 -23.83 3.52
CA GLY A 3 -4.36 -23.05 4.76
C GLY A 3 -2.95 -22.67 5.21
N ARG A 4 -1.93 -22.91 4.39
CA ARG A 4 -0.52 -22.65 4.70
C ARG A 4 -0.07 -21.35 4.03
N ILE A 5 0.46 -20.43 4.83
CA ILE A 5 1.17 -19.26 4.35
C ILE A 5 2.65 -19.48 4.66
N ASP A 6 3.39 -19.85 3.62
CA ASP A 6 4.77 -20.29 3.69
C ASP A 6 5.66 -19.49 2.74
N ALA A 7 6.96 -19.81 2.72
CA ALA A 7 7.92 -19.15 1.84
C ALA A 7 7.55 -19.29 0.35
N SER A 8 6.81 -20.34 -0.03
CA SER A 8 6.36 -20.54 -1.41
C SER A 8 5.33 -19.49 -1.81
N TRP A 9 4.40 -19.15 -0.91
CA TRP A 9 3.44 -18.06 -1.12
C TRP A 9 4.14 -16.73 -1.36
N ALA A 10 5.15 -16.40 -0.55
CA ALA A 10 5.92 -15.15 -0.73
C ALA A 10 6.61 -15.08 -2.09
N ARG A 11 7.20 -16.19 -2.53
CA ARG A 11 7.83 -16.31 -3.86
C ARG A 11 6.85 -16.11 -5.01
N TRP A 12 5.62 -16.59 -4.85
CA TRP A 12 4.55 -16.41 -5.84
C TRP A 12 3.99 -14.98 -5.87
N VAL A 13 3.83 -14.34 -4.72
CA VAL A 13 3.25 -12.99 -4.61
C VAL A 13 4.23 -11.89 -5.03
N ARG A 14 5.53 -12.08 -4.81
CA ARG A 14 6.57 -11.09 -5.12
C ARG A 14 6.55 -10.59 -6.58
N PRO A 15 6.54 -11.43 -7.63
CA PRO A 15 6.53 -10.94 -9.01
C PRO A 15 5.27 -10.12 -9.34
N TRP A 16 4.10 -10.52 -8.85
CA TRP A 16 2.86 -9.75 -9.05
C TRP A 16 2.90 -8.40 -8.34
N THR A 17 3.42 -8.38 -7.11
CA THR A 17 3.62 -7.13 -6.36
C THR A 17 4.59 -6.21 -7.09
N LEU A 18 5.68 -6.75 -7.64
CA LEU A 18 6.67 -5.99 -8.39
C LEU A 18 6.07 -5.40 -9.66
N VAL A 19 5.30 -6.18 -10.42
CA VAL A 19 4.59 -5.70 -11.61
C VAL A 19 3.65 -4.56 -11.24
N ALA A 20 2.78 -4.74 -10.24
CA ALA A 20 1.89 -3.68 -9.77
C ALA A 20 2.64 -2.41 -9.33
N TRP A 21 3.74 -2.59 -8.60
CA TRP A 21 4.60 -1.49 -8.14
C TRP A 21 5.27 -0.75 -9.31
N MET A 22 5.73 -1.45 -10.36
CA MET A 22 6.30 -0.83 -11.56
C MET A 22 5.26 -0.01 -12.32
N PHE A 23 4.04 -0.55 -12.51
CA PHE A 23 2.95 0.18 -13.15
C PHE A 23 2.55 1.42 -12.35
N LEU A 24 2.46 1.29 -11.02
CA LEU A 24 2.19 2.43 -10.14
C LEU A 24 3.30 3.50 -10.24
N THR A 25 4.57 3.08 -10.24
CA THR A 25 5.71 3.99 -10.42
C THR A 25 5.64 4.74 -11.76
N GLY A 26 5.31 4.03 -12.85
CA GLY A 26 5.11 4.65 -14.16
C GLY A 26 3.93 5.63 -14.17
N GLY A 27 2.82 5.26 -13.52
CA GLY A 27 1.66 6.14 -13.37
C GLY A 27 1.96 7.42 -12.60
N ILE A 28 2.69 7.31 -11.48
CA ILE A 28 3.16 8.47 -10.69
C ILE A 28 4.07 9.36 -11.55
N ALA A 29 5.07 8.79 -12.20
CA ALA A 29 6.01 9.55 -13.04
C ALA A 29 5.31 10.28 -14.19
N MET A 30 4.38 9.61 -14.87
CA MET A 30 3.59 10.20 -15.96
C MET A 30 2.64 11.29 -15.45
N GLY A 31 2.00 11.07 -14.31
CA GLY A 31 1.13 12.06 -13.65
C GLY A 31 1.89 13.32 -13.25
N SER A 32 3.05 13.16 -12.58
CA SER A 32 3.96 14.26 -12.23
C SER A 32 4.43 15.04 -13.44
N TYR A 33 4.80 14.34 -14.52
CA TYR A 33 5.17 14.99 -15.78
C TYR A 33 4.01 15.83 -16.33
N TRP A 34 2.82 15.24 -16.46
CA TRP A 34 1.66 15.99 -16.95
C TRP A 34 1.32 17.21 -16.09
N ALA A 35 1.31 17.06 -14.75
CA ALA A 35 1.01 18.15 -13.82
C ALA A 35 2.02 19.30 -13.93
N TYR A 36 3.31 18.99 -14.10
CA TYR A 36 4.35 19.99 -14.32
C TYR A 36 4.10 20.81 -15.60
N TYR A 37 3.75 20.15 -16.71
CA TYR A 37 3.55 20.82 -18.00
C TYR A 37 2.22 21.59 -18.07
N GLU A 38 1.13 21.02 -17.58
CA GLU A 38 -0.21 21.58 -17.75
C GLU A 38 -0.57 22.58 -16.65
N LEU A 39 -0.19 22.29 -15.40
CA LEU A 39 -0.59 23.09 -14.25
C LEU A 39 0.52 24.04 -13.77
N GLY A 40 1.73 23.95 -14.35
CA GLY A 40 2.83 24.88 -14.09
C GLY A 40 3.35 24.83 -12.65
N TRP A 41 3.19 23.69 -11.97
CA TRP A 41 3.63 23.53 -10.60
C TRP A 41 5.15 23.69 -10.57
N GLY A 42 5.67 24.54 -9.68
CA GLY A 42 7.10 24.86 -9.58
C GLY A 42 8.01 23.68 -9.21
N GLY A 43 7.55 22.45 -9.40
CA GLY A 43 8.23 21.17 -9.20
C GLY A 43 7.38 20.01 -9.74
N PHE A 44 7.92 18.80 -9.68
CA PHE A 44 7.27 17.57 -10.16
C PHE A 44 6.27 16.97 -9.15
N TRP A 45 6.16 17.55 -7.95
CA TRP A 45 5.32 17.07 -6.85
C TRP A 45 4.93 18.24 -5.96
N PHE A 46 3.66 18.37 -5.62
CA PHE A 46 3.12 19.48 -4.82
C PHE A 46 2.31 19.02 -3.60
N TRP A 47 2.31 17.72 -3.29
CA TRP A 47 1.66 17.15 -2.11
C TRP A 47 0.14 17.30 -2.10
N ASP A 48 -0.50 17.43 -3.27
CA ASP A 48 -1.95 17.48 -3.31
C ASP A 48 -2.56 16.10 -2.96
N PRO A 49 -3.84 16.04 -2.55
CA PRO A 49 -4.47 14.79 -2.13
C PRO A 49 -4.44 13.65 -3.17
N VAL A 50 -4.50 13.96 -4.47
CA VAL A 50 -4.46 12.97 -5.55
C VAL A 50 -3.06 12.41 -5.74
N GLU A 51 -2.04 13.26 -5.70
CA GLU A 51 -0.64 12.85 -5.65
C GLU A 51 -0.37 11.93 -4.44
N ASN A 52 -0.75 12.38 -3.24
CA ASN A 52 -0.57 11.62 -2.00
C ASN A 52 -1.33 10.29 -2.01
N ALA A 53 -2.53 10.26 -2.59
CA ALA A 53 -3.34 9.05 -2.76
C ALA A 53 -2.61 7.96 -3.55
N SER A 54 -1.80 8.33 -4.54
CA SER A 54 -0.98 7.38 -5.31
C SER A 54 0.33 7.01 -4.59
N PHE A 55 0.89 7.93 -3.81
CA PHE A 55 2.17 7.73 -3.11
C PHE A 55 2.06 6.79 -1.90
N MET A 56 0.96 6.83 -1.15
CA MET A 56 0.73 5.94 -0.01
C MET A 56 0.83 4.44 -0.35
N PRO A 57 0.11 3.89 -1.35
CA PRO A 57 0.27 2.49 -1.73
C PRO A 57 1.65 2.19 -2.35
N TRP A 58 2.35 3.19 -2.91
CA TRP A 58 3.71 3.00 -3.40
C TRP A 58 4.70 2.76 -2.24
N LEU A 59 4.61 3.53 -1.16
CA LEU A 59 5.42 3.34 0.05
C LEU A 59 5.12 2.00 0.73
N ALA A 60 3.83 1.69 0.94
CA ALA A 60 3.40 0.43 1.53
C ALA A 60 3.79 -0.78 0.66
N GLY A 61 3.65 -0.67 -0.67
CA GLY A 61 4.07 -1.69 -1.62
C GLY A 61 5.59 -1.90 -1.65
N THR A 62 6.37 -0.83 -1.46
CA THR A 62 7.83 -0.93 -1.30
C THR A 62 8.17 -1.69 -0.02
N ALA A 63 7.51 -1.41 1.10
CA ALA A 63 7.68 -2.15 2.35
C ALA A 63 7.32 -3.63 2.16
N LEU A 64 6.20 -3.90 1.49
CA LEU A 64 5.72 -5.25 1.15
C LEU A 64 6.76 -6.04 0.34
N LEU A 65 7.37 -5.46 -0.69
CA LEU A 65 8.40 -6.12 -1.49
C LEU A 65 9.60 -6.54 -0.63
N HIS A 66 10.09 -5.65 0.23
CA HIS A 66 11.20 -5.95 1.13
C HIS A 66 10.81 -7.03 2.17
N SER A 67 9.60 -6.94 2.74
CA SER A 67 9.09 -7.94 3.69
C SER A 67 8.91 -9.32 3.04
N ALA A 68 8.44 -9.36 1.79
CA ALA A 68 8.28 -10.60 1.03
C ALA A 68 9.62 -11.30 0.77
N ILE A 69 10.71 -10.56 0.53
CA ILE A 69 12.06 -11.13 0.39
C ILE A 69 12.51 -11.79 1.69
N VAL A 70 12.29 -11.14 2.85
CA VAL A 70 12.63 -11.72 4.16
C VAL A 70 11.80 -12.96 4.43
N MET A 71 10.50 -12.92 4.12
CA MET A 71 9.60 -14.05 4.26
C MET A 71 9.99 -15.24 3.38
N GLU A 72 10.38 -15.00 2.13
CA GLU A 72 10.83 -16.05 1.22
C GLU A 72 12.15 -16.69 1.69
N LYS A 73 13.13 -15.88 2.11
CA LYS A 73 14.47 -16.36 2.44
C LYS A 73 14.61 -16.94 3.85
N ARG A 74 13.83 -16.43 4.81
CA ARG A 74 13.96 -16.78 6.24
C ARG A 74 12.69 -17.37 6.85
N SER A 75 11.59 -17.45 6.09
CA SER A 75 10.28 -17.83 6.62
C SER A 75 9.86 -16.95 7.81
N ALA A 76 10.37 -15.71 7.88
CA ALA A 76 10.14 -14.72 8.94
C ALA A 76 9.12 -13.66 8.49
N LEU A 77 8.64 -12.82 9.41
CA LEU A 77 7.73 -11.68 9.11
C LEU A 77 6.41 -12.06 8.39
N LYS A 78 5.96 -13.32 8.46
CA LYS A 78 4.77 -13.79 7.73
C LYS A 78 3.52 -12.92 7.97
N ILE A 79 3.22 -12.68 9.25
CA ILE A 79 2.06 -11.88 9.69
C ILE A 79 2.19 -10.45 9.17
N TRP A 80 3.39 -9.87 9.24
CA TRP A 80 3.67 -8.52 8.79
C TRP A 80 3.54 -8.38 7.28
N THR A 81 4.10 -9.30 6.50
CA THR A 81 3.98 -9.33 5.03
C THR A 81 2.52 -9.45 4.59
N LEU A 82 1.71 -10.28 5.27
CA LEU A 82 0.27 -10.38 4.98
C LEU A 82 -0.47 -9.09 5.28
N LEU A 83 -0.20 -8.48 6.45
CA LEU A 83 -0.80 -7.22 6.82
C LEU A 83 -0.44 -6.13 5.81
N LEU A 84 0.83 -6.03 5.40
CA LEU A 84 1.28 -5.10 4.37
C LEU A 84 0.59 -5.33 3.02
N ALA A 85 0.34 -6.59 2.63
CA ALA A 85 -0.38 -6.90 1.41
C ALA A 85 -1.83 -6.38 1.46
N ILE A 86 -2.52 -6.61 2.59
CA ILE A 86 -3.87 -6.09 2.83
C ILE A 86 -3.85 -4.56 2.82
N LEU A 87 -2.93 -3.93 3.55
CA LEU A 87 -2.84 -2.48 3.65
C LEU A 87 -2.50 -1.82 2.31
N THR A 88 -1.57 -2.39 1.53
CA THR A 88 -1.19 -1.83 0.22
C THR A 88 -2.38 -1.81 -0.73
N PHE A 89 -3.13 -2.92 -0.81
CA PHE A 89 -4.34 -2.98 -1.62
C PHE A 89 -5.43 -2.04 -1.08
N SER A 90 -5.61 -2.00 0.23
CA SER A 90 -6.54 -1.10 0.91
C SER A 90 -6.26 0.37 0.59
N LEU A 91 -4.99 0.78 0.58
CA LEU A 91 -4.55 2.13 0.23
C LEU A 91 -4.81 2.46 -1.24
N SER A 92 -4.69 1.50 -2.17
CA SER A 92 -5.08 1.75 -3.57
C SER A 92 -6.58 1.99 -3.74
N LEU A 93 -7.42 1.27 -2.99
CA LEU A 93 -8.87 1.48 -2.99
C LEU A 93 -9.23 2.81 -2.31
N LEU A 94 -8.56 3.12 -1.19
CA LEU A 94 -8.72 4.39 -0.51
C LEU A 94 -8.34 5.55 -1.43
N GLY A 95 -7.22 5.47 -2.15
CA GLY A 95 -6.83 6.49 -3.11
C GLY A 95 -7.90 6.71 -4.19
N THR A 96 -8.47 5.62 -4.72
CA THR A 96 -9.60 5.70 -5.67
C THR A 96 -10.80 6.43 -5.06
N PHE A 97 -11.15 6.11 -3.80
CA PHE A 97 -12.21 6.79 -3.08
C PHE A 97 -11.92 8.28 -2.88
N LEU A 98 -10.73 8.64 -2.40
CA LEU A 98 -10.35 10.03 -2.14
C LEU A 98 -10.42 10.88 -3.42
N VAL A 99 -9.94 10.34 -4.55
CA VAL A 99 -9.90 11.06 -5.83
C VAL A 99 -11.28 11.19 -6.48
N ARG A 100 -12.19 10.22 -6.28
CA ARG A 100 -13.47 10.15 -7.03
C ARG A 100 -14.73 10.50 -6.24
N SER A 101 -14.67 10.46 -4.90
CA SER A 101 -15.83 10.73 -4.05
C SER A 101 -16.15 12.22 -3.91
N GLY A 102 -15.17 13.10 -4.10
CA GLY A 102 -15.30 14.53 -3.82
C GLY A 102 -15.27 14.88 -2.33
N VAL A 103 -14.88 13.95 -1.44
CA VAL A 103 -14.74 14.19 0.00
C VAL A 103 -13.60 15.16 0.32
N LEU A 104 -12.51 15.13 -0.47
CA LEU A 104 -11.41 16.09 -0.36
C LEU A 104 -11.45 17.04 -1.54
N THR A 105 -11.18 18.32 -1.30
CA THR A 105 -10.93 19.30 -2.35
C THR A 105 -9.55 19.04 -2.95
N SER A 106 -9.49 18.74 -4.25
CA SER A 106 -8.23 18.71 -5.00
C SER A 106 -8.40 19.37 -6.36
N VAL A 107 -7.36 20.07 -6.79
CA VAL A 107 -7.21 20.65 -8.13
C VAL A 107 -7.09 19.59 -9.22
N HIS A 108 -6.74 18.35 -8.87
CA HIS A 108 -6.71 17.19 -9.75
C HIS A 108 -8.01 16.37 -9.74
N ALA A 109 -9.02 16.80 -8.97
CA ALA A 109 -10.27 16.09 -8.91
C ALA A 109 -11.12 16.37 -10.16
N PHE A 110 -11.15 15.40 -11.07
CA PHE A 110 -12.02 15.42 -12.25
C PHE A 110 -13.16 14.40 -12.08
N ALA A 111 -14.38 14.78 -12.50
CA ALA A 111 -15.56 13.93 -12.51
C ALA A 111 -15.97 13.36 -11.13
N THR A 112 -16.14 14.24 -10.14
CA THR A 112 -16.69 13.90 -8.82
C THR A 112 -18.19 13.62 -8.91
N ASP A 113 -18.61 12.44 -8.46
CA ASP A 113 -20.03 12.02 -8.43
C ASP A 113 -20.30 11.33 -7.08
N PRO A 114 -21.13 11.94 -6.20
CA PRO A 114 -21.44 11.38 -4.89
C PRO A 114 -22.01 9.96 -4.95
N ALA A 115 -22.79 9.61 -5.98
CA ALA A 115 -23.36 8.27 -6.13
C ALA A 115 -22.25 7.23 -6.40
N ARG A 116 -21.24 7.59 -7.21
CA ARG A 116 -20.04 6.76 -7.41
C ARG A 116 -19.21 6.66 -6.14
N GLY A 117 -19.11 7.76 -5.39
CA GLY A 117 -18.45 7.79 -4.08
C GLY A 117 -19.02 6.75 -3.11
N VAL A 118 -20.36 6.68 -2.99
CA VAL A 118 -21.05 5.68 -2.14
C VAL A 118 -20.77 4.25 -2.63
N PHE A 119 -20.83 4.01 -3.94
CA PHE A 119 -20.52 2.68 -4.50
C PHE A 119 -19.08 2.24 -4.17
N ILE A 120 -18.10 3.13 -4.35
CA ILE A 120 -16.70 2.87 -4.01
C ILE A 120 -16.55 2.66 -2.49
N LEU A 121 -17.27 3.41 -1.65
CA LEU A 121 -17.25 3.24 -0.20
C LEU A 121 -17.75 1.85 0.23
N CYS A 122 -18.80 1.32 -0.42
CA CYS A 122 -19.27 -0.04 -0.19
C CYS A 122 -18.20 -1.08 -0.54
N ILE A 123 -17.53 -0.93 -1.70
CA ILE A 123 -16.41 -1.78 -2.11
C ILE A 123 -15.28 -1.70 -1.08
N LEU A 124 -14.91 -0.49 -0.67
CA LEU A 124 -13.85 -0.24 0.30
C LEU A 124 -14.17 -0.92 1.64
N THR A 125 -15.39 -0.75 2.14
CA THR A 125 -15.84 -1.38 3.40
C THR A 125 -15.81 -2.90 3.30
N LEU A 126 -16.28 -3.47 2.18
CA LEU A 126 -16.29 -4.92 1.97
C LEU A 126 -14.87 -5.50 1.91
N PHE A 127 -14.00 -4.92 1.08
CA PHE A 127 -12.66 -5.47 0.86
C PHE A 127 -11.73 -5.20 2.03
N ILE A 128 -11.70 -3.97 2.57
CA ILE A 128 -10.84 -3.63 3.72
C ILE A 128 -11.38 -4.31 4.98
N GLY A 129 -12.67 -4.11 5.29
CA GLY A 129 -13.30 -4.70 6.46
C GLY A 129 -13.27 -6.22 6.42
N GLY A 130 -13.62 -6.81 5.28
CA GLY A 130 -13.60 -8.27 5.09
C GLY A 130 -12.19 -8.87 5.20
N SER A 131 -11.18 -8.27 4.56
CA SER A 131 -9.81 -8.78 4.63
C SER A 131 -9.20 -8.64 6.02
N LEU A 132 -9.39 -7.50 6.70
CA LEU A 132 -8.93 -7.30 8.08
C LEU A 132 -9.67 -8.18 9.08
N ALA A 133 -10.98 -8.37 8.92
CA ALA A 133 -11.75 -9.30 9.75
C ALA A 133 -11.25 -10.74 9.58
N LEU A 134 -11.05 -11.19 8.33
CA LEU A 134 -10.48 -12.51 8.04
C LEU A 134 -9.06 -12.66 8.60
N PHE A 135 -8.24 -11.63 8.49
CA PHE A 135 -6.91 -11.59 9.08
C PHE A 135 -6.97 -11.74 10.61
N ALA A 136 -7.82 -10.96 11.29
CA ALA A 136 -8.01 -11.03 12.73
C ALA A 136 -8.52 -12.40 13.19
N LEU A 137 -9.52 -12.97 12.50
CA LEU A 137 -10.08 -14.29 12.79
C LEU A 137 -9.06 -15.43 12.60
N ARG A 138 -8.08 -15.26 11.71
CA ARG A 138 -7.04 -16.26 11.43
C ARG A 138 -5.70 -15.96 12.10
N ALA A 139 -5.56 -14.81 12.78
CA ALA A 139 -4.29 -14.37 13.34
C ALA A 139 -3.68 -15.40 14.30
N SER A 140 -4.50 -16.05 15.13
CA SER A 140 -4.06 -17.10 16.07
C SER A 140 -3.55 -18.37 15.40
N ARG A 141 -3.91 -18.62 14.14
CA ARG A 141 -3.43 -19.77 13.35
C ARG A 141 -2.16 -19.45 12.56
N LEU A 142 -1.76 -18.19 12.50
CA LEU A 142 -0.53 -17.78 11.82
C LEU A 142 0.64 -18.03 12.77
N THR A 143 1.50 -19.00 12.44
CA THR A 143 2.72 -19.23 13.21
C THR A 143 3.71 -18.09 13.00
N ALA A 144 4.26 -17.58 14.10
CA ALA A 144 5.41 -16.69 14.06
C ALA A 144 6.54 -17.38 13.29
N GLY A 145 7.14 -16.64 12.36
CA GLY A 145 8.15 -17.16 11.44
C GLY A 145 9.51 -17.36 12.09
N GLY A 146 10.53 -17.63 11.26
CA GLY A 146 11.91 -17.79 11.70
C GLY A 146 12.49 -16.56 12.42
N LEU A 147 13.47 -16.78 13.29
CA LEU A 147 14.21 -15.75 14.00
C LEU A 147 15.41 -15.26 13.17
N PHE A 148 15.80 -14.01 13.35
CA PHE A 148 17.03 -13.42 12.80
C PHE A 148 17.66 -12.47 13.83
N HIS A 149 18.98 -12.26 13.72
CA HIS A 149 19.70 -11.39 14.65
C HIS A 149 19.33 -9.91 14.41
N PRO A 150 19.12 -9.08 15.44
CA PRO A 150 18.70 -7.68 15.25
C PRO A 150 19.68 -6.84 14.41
N ILE A 151 20.99 -7.01 14.63
CA ILE A 151 22.04 -6.40 13.79
C ILE A 151 22.35 -7.38 12.65
N SER A 152 21.63 -7.24 11.54
CA SER A 152 21.78 -8.09 10.35
C SER A 152 21.19 -7.41 9.11
N ARG A 153 21.35 -8.03 7.93
CA ARG A 153 20.68 -7.58 6.69
C ARG A 153 19.16 -7.61 6.83
N GLU A 154 18.64 -8.63 7.50
CA GLU A 154 17.22 -8.79 7.79
C GLU A 154 16.72 -7.71 8.76
N GLY A 155 17.50 -7.40 9.80
CA GLY A 155 17.21 -6.30 10.72
C GLY A 155 17.15 -4.93 10.03
N ALA A 156 18.06 -4.66 9.08
CA ALA A 156 18.01 -3.46 8.26
C ALA A 156 16.74 -3.39 7.39
N LEU A 157 16.28 -4.53 6.85
CA LEU A 157 15.03 -4.60 6.08
C LEU A 157 13.79 -4.36 6.96
N VAL A 158 13.81 -4.78 8.22
CA VAL A 158 12.76 -4.49 9.20
C VAL A 158 12.73 -3.00 9.54
N LEU A 159 13.89 -2.39 9.78
CA LEU A 159 13.99 -0.95 10.03
C LEU A 159 13.47 -0.15 8.83
N ASN A 160 13.83 -0.55 7.61
CA ASN A 160 13.30 0.05 6.39
C ASN A 160 11.76 -0.09 6.29
N ASN A 161 11.23 -1.26 6.64
CA ASN A 161 9.78 -1.48 6.70
C ASN A 161 9.09 -0.54 7.69
N LEU A 162 9.67 -0.39 8.89
CA LEU A 162 9.14 0.52 9.91
C LEU A 162 9.16 1.97 9.41
N PHE A 163 10.26 2.38 8.78
CA PHE A 163 10.38 3.72 8.20
C PHE A 163 9.31 3.97 7.11
N LEU A 164 9.18 3.06 6.15
CA LEU A 164 8.22 3.21 5.03
C LEU A 164 6.76 3.19 5.50
N THR A 165 6.42 2.33 6.47
CA THR A 165 5.07 2.29 7.04
C THR A 165 4.76 3.54 7.86
N THR A 166 5.72 4.05 8.63
CA THR A 166 5.58 5.32 9.35
C THR A 166 5.41 6.47 8.36
N ALA A 167 6.22 6.53 7.30
CA ALA A 167 6.08 7.55 6.24
C ALA A 167 4.68 7.48 5.59
N THR A 168 4.19 6.27 5.29
CA THR A 168 2.84 6.07 4.76
C THR A 168 1.78 6.63 5.70
N ALA A 169 1.88 6.36 7.01
CA ALA A 169 0.97 6.88 8.02
C ALA A 169 1.03 8.42 8.12
N THR A 170 2.23 9.00 8.07
CA THR A 170 2.41 10.46 8.05
C THR A 170 1.73 11.09 6.85
N VAL A 171 1.92 10.53 5.64
CA VAL A 171 1.27 11.03 4.42
C VAL A 171 -0.25 10.88 4.51
N LEU A 172 -0.75 9.77 5.02
CA LEU A 172 -2.19 9.57 5.23
C LEU A 172 -2.77 10.63 6.17
N VAL A 173 -2.13 10.85 7.32
CA VAL A 173 -2.57 11.86 8.29
C VAL A 173 -2.56 13.25 7.67
N GLY A 174 -1.46 13.65 7.02
CA GLY A 174 -1.36 14.96 6.37
C GLY A 174 -2.22 15.13 5.12
N THR A 175 -2.78 14.05 4.58
CA THR A 175 -3.78 14.13 3.48
C THR A 175 -5.19 14.35 4.02
N LEU A 176 -5.47 13.92 5.26
CA LEU A 176 -6.80 13.98 5.87
C LEU A 176 -7.02 15.20 6.78
N TYR A 177 -5.96 15.83 7.27
CA TYR A 177 -5.97 16.96 8.21
C TYR A 177 -5.00 18.05 7.76
#